data_AF-A0A8T3UE27-F1
#
_entry.id   AF-A0A8T3UE27-F1
#
_cell.length_a   1.000
_cell.length_b   1.000
_cell.length_c   1.000
_cell.angle_alpha   90.00
_cell.angle_beta   90.00
_cell.angle_gamma   90.00
#
_symmetry.space_group_name_H-M   'P 1'
#
loop_
_entity.id
_entity.type
_entity.pdbx_description
1 polymer ?
#
loop_
_entity_poly.entity_id
_entity_poly.type
_entity_poly.pdbx_seq_one_letter_code
_entity_poly.pdbx_strand_id
1 'polypeptide(L)' 'MFDRFELLKERELNKKSQTDMAKAIGISTKQYGHKELGYSEFKRNEIEIISKELNLNPEKMQRIFFG' A
#
# COMPACT_ATOMS: atom_id res chain seq x y z
N MET A 1 -10.20 -3.93 -8.95
CA MET A 1 -10.25 -2.56 -8.43
C MET A 1 -9.49 -2.46 -7.11
N PHE A 2 -8.48 -1.59 -7.08
CA PHE A 2 -7.71 -1.29 -5.88
C PHE A 2 -8.58 -0.65 -4.77
N ASP A 3 -8.51 -1.17 -3.54
CA ASP A 3 -9.25 -0.66 -2.38
C ASP A 3 -8.36 0.21 -1.47
N ARG A 4 -8.48 1.52 -1.65
CA ARG A 4 -7.77 2.53 -0.86
C ARG A 4 -8.15 2.56 0.61
N PHE A 5 -9.39 2.21 0.96
CA PHE A 5 -9.88 2.34 2.35
C PHE A 5 -9.33 1.20 3.20
N GLU A 6 -9.30 -0.02 2.66
CA GLU A 6 -8.65 -1.14 3.32
C GLU A 6 -7.13 -0.92 3.44
N LEU A 7 -6.45 -0.37 2.41
CA LEU A 7 -5.02 -0.04 2.54
C LEU A 7 -4.76 1.00 3.65
N LEU A 8 -5.57 2.05 3.74
CA LEU A 8 -5.45 3.07 4.78
C LEU A 8 -5.63 2.47 6.18
N LYS A 9 -6.66 1.63 6.35
CA LYS A 9 -6.93 0.94 7.60
C LYS A 9 -5.76 0.07 8.04
N GLU A 10 -5.20 -0.73 7.14
CA GLU A 10 -4.03 -1.59 7.47
C GLU A 10 -2.79 -0.76 7.82
N ARG A 11 -2.58 0.40 7.19
CA ARG A 11 -1.49 1.33 7.56
C ARG A 11 -1.68 1.90 8.95
N GLU A 12 -2.89 2.33 9.29
CA GLU A 12 -3.19 2.89 10.62
C GLU A 12 -2.99 1.84 11.71
N LEU A 13 -3.45 0.59 11.48
CA LEU A 13 -3.21 -0.54 12.38
C LEU A 13 -1.72 -0.82 12.61
N ASN A 14 -0.91 -0.70 11.55
CA ASN A 14 0.55 -0.87 11.62
C ASN A 14 1.30 0.42 12.00
N LYS A 15 0.60 1.52 12.30
CA LYS A 15 1.18 2.84 12.62
C LYS A 15 2.18 3.34 11.57
N LYS A 16 1.93 3.07 10.29
CA LYS A 16 2.79 3.48 9.17
C LYS A 16 2.25 4.76 8.52
N SER A 17 3.06 5.80 8.42
CA SER A 17 2.73 7.01 7.67
C SER A 17 2.92 6.82 6.16
N GLN A 18 2.39 7.71 5.32
CA GLN A 18 2.60 7.63 3.86
C GLN A 18 4.08 7.77 3.51
N THR A 19 4.81 8.56 4.29
CA THR A 19 6.27 8.73 4.16
C THR A 19 7.01 7.43 4.46
N ASP A 20 6.60 6.66 5.47
CA ASP A 20 7.23 5.38 5.80
C ASP A 20 7.07 4.37 4.65
N MET A 21 5.86 4.30 4.09
CA MET A 21 5.59 3.38 2.98
C MET A 21 6.29 3.81 1.69
N ALA A 22 6.31 5.11 1.40
CA ALA A 22 7.05 5.67 0.28
C ALA A 22 8.55 5.34 0.39
N LYS A 23 9.13 5.49 1.59
CA LYS A 23 10.52 5.12 1.87
C LYS A 23 10.76 3.62 1.68
N ALA A 24 9.84 2.77 2.14
CA ALA A 24 9.96 1.31 2.00
C ALA A 24 10.02 0.85 0.54
N ILE A 25 9.26 1.48 -0.36
CA ILE A 25 9.23 1.13 -1.79
C ILE A 25 10.12 2.02 -2.67
N GLY A 26 10.87 2.95 -2.08
CA GLY A 26 11.85 3.76 -2.78
C GLY A 26 11.27 4.85 -3.69
N ILE A 27 10.14 5.46 -3.32
CA ILE A 27 9.50 6.55 -4.06
C ILE A 27 9.25 7.78 -3.18
N SER A 28 8.84 8.90 -3.79
CA SER A 28 8.44 10.08 -3.01
C SER A 28 7.08 9.90 -2.34
N THR A 29 6.86 10.57 -1.19
CA THR A 29 5.56 10.57 -0.48
C THR A 29 4.41 11.01 -1.40
N LYS A 30 4.65 11.96 -2.31
CA LYS A 30 3.66 12.40 -3.29
C LYS A 30 3.26 11.29 -4.26
N GLN A 31 4.23 10.55 -4.80
CA GLN A 31 3.96 9.42 -5.69
C GLN A 31 3.22 8.29 -4.97
N TYR A 32 3.60 8.02 -3.73
CA TYR A 32 2.89 7.06 -2.89
C TYR A 32 1.43 7.50 -2.66
N GLY A 33 1.20 8.77 -2.32
CA GLY A 33 -0.14 9.33 -2.16
C GLY A 33 -0.99 9.23 -3.44
N HIS A 34 -0.41 9.46 -4.62
CA HIS A 34 -1.12 9.24 -5.88
C HIS A 34 -1.52 7.77 -6.08
N LYS A 35 -0.65 6.82 -5.72
CA LYS A 35 -0.98 5.39 -5.79
C LYS A 35 -2.05 5.00 -4.79
N GLU A 36 -1.93 5.45 -3.55
CA GLU A 36 -2.91 5.19 -2.49
C GLU A 36 -4.29 5.82 -2.76
N LEU A 37 -4.35 6.91 -3.51
CA LEU A 37 -5.62 7.49 -3.97
C LEU A 37 -6.18 6.82 -5.24
N GLY A 38 -5.45 5.87 -5.84
CA GLY A 38 -5.86 5.15 -7.04
C GLY A 38 -5.60 5.89 -8.36
N TYR A 39 -4.86 7.01 -8.36
CA TYR A 39 -4.50 7.73 -9.59
C TYR A 39 -3.44 6.99 -10.42
N SER A 40 -2.69 6.07 -9.80
CA SER A 40 -1.70 5.24 -10.46
C SER A 40 -1.57 3.90 -9.76
N GLU A 41 -1.27 2.85 -10.51
CA GLU A 41 -1.19 1.50 -9.95
C GLU A 41 0.11 1.27 -9.17
N PHE A 42 0.04 0.42 -8.14
CA PHE A 42 1.22 -0.14 -7.51
C PHE A 42 1.84 -1.21 -8.41
N LYS A 43 3.17 -1.22 -8.53
CA LYS A 43 3.90 -2.27 -9.23
C LYS A 43 3.95 -3.52 -8.37
N ARG A 44 4.11 -4.70 -8.99
CA ARG A 44 4.17 -5.97 -8.28
C ARG A 44 5.21 -6.01 -7.15
N ASN A 45 6.41 -5.50 -7.39
CA ASN A 45 7.46 -5.43 -6.37
C ASN A 45 7.10 -4.46 -5.22
N GLU A 46 6.42 -3.35 -5.51
CA GLU A 46 5.93 -2.41 -4.50
C GLU A 46 4.86 -3.08 -3.63
N ILE A 47 3.92 -3.81 -4.25
CA ILE A 47 2.88 -4.58 -3.56
C ILE A 47 3.53 -5.62 -2.62
N GLU A 48 4.50 -6.39 -3.10
CA GLU A 48 5.21 -7.38 -2.27
C GLU A 48 5.90 -6.77 -1.05
N ILE A 49 6.50 -5.58 -1.19
CA ILE A 49 7.14 -4.87 -0.07
C ILE A 49 6.08 -4.32 0.90
N ILE A 50 5.02 -3.69 0.38
CA ILE A 50 3.93 -3.14 1.20
C ILE A 50 3.26 -4.25 2.01
N SER A 51 3.00 -5.41 1.39
CA SER A 51 2.42 -6.57 2.08
C SER A 51 3.29 -7.07 3.23
N LYS A 52 4.61 -7.05 3.07
CA LYS A 52 5.55 -7.40 4.16
C LYS A 52 5.55 -6.35 5.26
N GLU A 53 5.66 -5.06 4.91
CA GLU A 53 5.69 -3.95 5.88
C GLU A 53 4.41 -3.85 6.72
N LEU A 54 3.26 -4.21 6.14
CA LEU A 54 1.95 -4.17 6.80
C LEU A 54 1.51 -5.53 7.35
N ASN A 55 2.35 -6.57 7.25
CA ASN A 55 2.03 -7.94 7.65
C ASN A 55 0.69 -8.45 7.09
N LEU A 56 0.43 -8.17 5.81
CA LEU A 56 -0.81 -8.57 5.15
C LEU A 56 -0.79 -10.08 4.89
N ASN A 57 -1.90 -10.75 5.22
CA ASN A 57 -2.13 -12.11 4.77
C ASN A 57 -2.55 -12.12 3.28
N PRO A 58 -2.47 -13.27 2.58
CA PRO A 58 -2.81 -13.36 1.16
C PRO A 58 -4.23 -12.88 0.83
N GLU A 59 -5.20 -13.11 1.71
CA GLU A 59 -6.58 -12.69 1.52
C GLU A 59 -6.73 -11.16 1.52
N LYS A 60 -6.08 -10.47 2.48
CA LYS A 60 -6.06 -9.01 2.54
C LYS A 60 -5.31 -8.42 1.36
N MET A 61 -4.17 -9.01 0.99
CA MET A 61 -3.41 -8.59 -0.19
C MET A 61 -4.26 -8.69 -1.45
N GLN A 62 -4.97 -9.81 -1.64
CA GLN A 62 -5.89 -10.00 -2.76
C GLN A 62 -6.97 -8.92 -2.74
N ARG A 63 -7.65 -8.71 -1.62
CA ARG A 63 -8.72 -7.72 -1.49
C ARG A 63 -8.27 -6.29 -1.79
N ILE A 64 -7.11 -5.90 -1.27
CA ILE A 64 -6.60 -4.53 -1.39
C ILE A 64 -6.13 -4.24 -2.82
N PHE A 65 -5.29 -5.11 -3.39
CA PHE A 65 -4.57 -4.79 -4.63
C PHE A 65 -5.18 -5.40 -5.89
N PHE A 66 -6.00 -6.43 -5.76
CA PHE A 66 -6.48 -7.24 -6.89
C PHE A 66 -7.99 -7.53 -6.84
N GLY A 67 -8.70 -7.12 -5.78
CA GLY A 67 -10.13 -7.34 -5.56
C GLY A 67 -11.01 -6.49 -6.45
#